data_AF-A0A351GK82-F1
#
_entry.id   AF-A0A351GK82-F1
#
_cell.length_a   1.000
_cell.length_b   1.000
_cell.length_c   1.000
_cell.angle_alpha   90.00
_cell.angle_beta   90.00
_cell.angle_gamma   90.00
#
_symmetry.space_group_name_H-M   'P 1'
#
loop_
_entity.id
_entity.type
_entity.pdbx_description
1 polymer ?
#
loop_
_entity_poly.entity_id
_entity_poly.type
_entity_poly.pdbx_seq_one_letter_code
_entity_poly.pdbx_strand_id
1 'polypeptide(L)'
;MKRVHLIAVGGAIMHNLAIALKQKGYKVTGSDDAIYDPAKTNLEKAALETYIGWDATRITADIDFVILGMHARKDNIELLEAVRLGLKVMSFPEFIAAESKDKTRVVVAGSHGKTSTTAMIMHVLRKNGLEFDYLVGSSIDGFDLSVKISDAPLIIIEGDEYLTSPLDLRSKFLWYNPHYSIITGIAYDHINVFPTFDLYIDTFRQYIATHSAGAKYYWYKGDVELAKLSSETDVLNEAYDTPVFTNSRDGAVIDLDGNSYETLLVGKHNLQNMQAALLICSHLGISPKGFLEAIADFTGAGRRMEKIVDLPNQVVFRDFAHSPSKLEATTKAVAETYEGNVLAVFELHTFSSLTKDFLPLYRDAMSSADRRIVFYNDAVFAHKKMEYLDAEYVKECFGDVEIINDMQVLESIVNTSFVAGDNILLMSSGTFNKAEFTLS
;
A
#
# COMPACT_ATOMS: atom_id res chain seq x y z
N MET A 1 -33.27 9.07 -2.74
CA MET A 1 -32.13 8.18 -2.45
C MET A 1 -31.39 7.95 -3.75
N LYS A 2 -30.10 8.29 -3.84
CA LYS A 2 -29.34 8.11 -5.08
C LYS A 2 -29.13 6.61 -5.36
N ARG A 3 -29.21 6.18 -6.61
CA ARG A 3 -28.94 4.82 -7.10
C ARG A 3 -27.62 4.79 -7.84
N VAL A 4 -26.73 3.89 -7.43
CA VAL A 4 -25.41 3.68 -8.03
C VAL A 4 -25.21 2.23 -8.39
N HIS A 5 -24.60 1.98 -9.54
CA HIS A 5 -24.15 0.64 -9.94
C HIS A 5 -22.62 0.61 -10.03
N LEU A 6 -21.99 -0.40 -9.44
CA LEU A 6 -20.55 -0.60 -9.49
C LEU A 6 -20.21 -1.74 -10.46
N ILE A 7 -19.46 -1.43 -11.52
CA ILE A 7 -18.91 -2.45 -12.44
C ILE A 7 -17.53 -2.84 -11.93
N ALA A 8 -17.28 -4.15 -11.80
CA ALA A 8 -16.13 -4.74 -11.12
C ALA A 8 -16.14 -4.49 -9.60
N VAL A 9 -17.28 -4.81 -8.96
CA VAL A 9 -17.51 -4.58 -7.53
C VAL A 9 -16.61 -5.43 -6.62
N GLY A 10 -16.07 -6.54 -7.09
CA GLY A 10 -15.24 -7.47 -6.31
C GLY A 10 -13.82 -6.95 -6.01
N GLY A 11 -13.39 -5.87 -6.65
CA GLY A 11 -12.09 -5.24 -6.38
C GLY A 11 -11.91 -4.81 -4.92
N ALA A 12 -10.67 -4.80 -4.43
CA ALA A 12 -10.35 -4.52 -3.02
C ALA A 12 -10.94 -3.19 -2.51
N ILE A 13 -10.80 -2.10 -3.28
CA ILE A 13 -11.43 -0.82 -2.95
C ILE A 13 -12.92 -0.80 -3.32
N MET A 14 -13.28 -1.41 -4.46
CA MET A 14 -14.62 -1.33 -5.02
C MET A 14 -15.69 -1.90 -4.09
N HIS A 15 -15.44 -3.06 -3.47
CA HIS A 15 -16.43 -3.65 -2.56
C HIS A 15 -16.55 -2.84 -1.27
N ASN A 16 -15.43 -2.34 -0.72
CA ASN A 16 -15.44 -1.47 0.44
C ASN A 16 -16.20 -0.16 0.15
N LEU A 17 -16.00 0.41 -1.04
CA LEU A 17 -16.73 1.59 -1.50
C LEU A 17 -18.23 1.31 -1.64
N ALA A 18 -18.63 0.16 -2.21
CA ALA A 18 -20.03 -0.24 -2.29
C ALA A 18 -20.69 -0.30 -0.90
N ILE A 19 -19.99 -0.86 0.07
CA ILE A 19 -20.46 -0.95 1.47
C ILE A 19 -20.56 0.44 2.09
N ALA A 20 -19.54 1.29 1.93
CA ALA A 20 -19.53 2.66 2.45
C ALA A 20 -20.68 3.50 1.86
N LEU A 21 -20.95 3.37 0.56
CA LEU A 21 -22.07 4.06 -0.10
C LEU A 21 -23.42 3.58 0.41
N LYS A 22 -23.58 2.27 0.62
CA LYS A 22 -24.81 1.73 1.22
C LYS A 22 -25.01 2.27 2.64
N GLN A 23 -23.96 2.32 3.45
CA GLN A 23 -24.01 2.90 4.81
C GLN A 23 -24.34 4.39 4.80
N LYS A 24 -23.87 5.13 3.78
CA LYS A 24 -24.25 6.54 3.53
C LYS A 24 -25.69 6.71 3.02
N GLY A 25 -26.40 5.61 2.76
CA GLY A 25 -27.81 5.61 2.36
C GLY A 25 -28.04 5.64 0.86
N TYR A 26 -27.08 5.22 0.03
CA TYR A 26 -27.30 5.01 -1.41
C TYR A 26 -27.99 3.67 -1.67
N LYS A 27 -28.76 3.58 -2.76
CA LYS A 27 -29.18 2.30 -3.34
C LYS A 27 -28.03 1.76 -4.20
N VAL A 28 -27.34 0.74 -3.71
CA VAL A 28 -26.13 0.22 -4.34
C VAL A 28 -26.39 -1.16 -4.95
N THR A 29 -26.05 -1.32 -6.23
CA THR A 29 -25.92 -2.63 -6.88
C THR A 29 -24.52 -2.77 -7.49
N GLY A 30 -24.09 -3.99 -7.81
CA GLY A 30 -22.81 -4.17 -8.51
C GLY A 30 -22.67 -5.50 -9.23
N SER A 31 -21.72 -5.58 -10.14
CA SER A 31 -21.42 -6.74 -10.96
C SER A 31 -19.92 -7.04 -10.98
N ASP A 32 -19.56 -8.32 -11.11
CA ASP A 32 -18.18 -8.74 -11.37
C ASP A 32 -18.13 -10.08 -12.11
N ASP A 33 -17.06 -10.36 -12.85
CA ASP A 33 -16.83 -11.68 -13.46
C ASP A 33 -16.64 -12.76 -12.39
N ALA A 34 -15.97 -12.41 -11.30
CA ALA A 34 -15.81 -13.28 -10.14
C ALA A 34 -15.58 -12.46 -8.87
N ILE A 35 -16.19 -12.88 -7.77
CA ILE A 35 -16.02 -12.23 -6.46
C ILE A 35 -15.42 -13.27 -5.50
N TYR A 36 -14.20 -12.99 -5.04
CA TYR A 36 -13.45 -13.84 -4.11
C TYR A 36 -13.41 -13.22 -2.71
N ASP A 37 -13.06 -14.02 -1.71
CA ASP A 37 -12.82 -13.50 -0.35
C ASP A 37 -11.57 -12.60 -0.31
N PRO A 38 -11.57 -11.52 0.50
CA PRO A 38 -12.61 -11.17 1.49
C PRO A 38 -13.81 -10.39 0.92
N ALA A 39 -13.77 -9.95 -0.34
CA ALA A 39 -14.81 -9.12 -0.93
C ALA A 39 -16.18 -9.82 -0.89
N LYS A 40 -16.23 -11.11 -1.23
CA LYS A 40 -17.44 -11.92 -1.19
C LYS A 40 -18.11 -11.90 0.18
N THR A 41 -17.40 -12.35 1.22
CA THR A 41 -17.91 -12.36 2.60
C THR A 41 -18.35 -10.97 3.06
N ASN A 42 -17.59 -9.91 2.72
CA ASN A 42 -17.91 -8.54 3.13
C ASN A 42 -19.20 -8.01 2.46
N LEU A 43 -19.38 -8.25 1.17
CA LEU A 43 -20.57 -7.85 0.42
C LEU A 43 -21.83 -8.59 0.91
N GLU A 44 -21.70 -9.89 1.20
CA GLU A 44 -22.77 -10.73 1.76
C GLU A 44 -23.18 -10.25 3.16
N LYS A 45 -22.22 -10.01 4.06
CA LYS A 45 -22.48 -9.45 5.40
C LYS A 45 -23.16 -8.08 5.34
N ALA A 46 -22.79 -7.25 4.37
CA ALA A 46 -23.43 -5.97 4.12
C ALA A 46 -24.79 -6.09 3.42
N ALA A 47 -25.22 -7.30 3.03
CA ALA A 47 -26.44 -7.58 2.26
C ALA A 47 -26.54 -6.71 0.98
N LEU A 48 -25.43 -6.54 0.27
CA LEU A 48 -25.39 -5.81 -1.00
C LEU A 48 -25.95 -6.65 -2.14
N GLU A 49 -26.66 -6.00 -3.06
CA GLU A 49 -27.19 -6.65 -4.26
C GLU A 49 -26.09 -6.72 -5.32
N THR A 50 -25.46 -7.89 -5.44
CA THR A 50 -24.33 -8.13 -6.35
C THR A 50 -24.60 -9.29 -7.30
N TYR A 51 -24.08 -9.21 -8.53
CA TYR A 51 -24.28 -10.22 -9.57
C TYR A 51 -22.95 -10.73 -10.12
N ILE A 52 -22.93 -12.01 -10.51
CA ILE A 52 -21.81 -12.62 -11.22
C ILE A 52 -22.04 -12.54 -12.73
N GLY A 53 -20.98 -12.19 -13.48
CA GLY A 53 -21.00 -11.94 -14.91
C GLY A 53 -21.59 -10.59 -15.27
N TRP A 54 -21.46 -10.21 -16.54
CA TRP A 54 -21.95 -8.94 -17.09
C TRP A 54 -23.31 -9.12 -17.79
N ASP A 55 -24.24 -8.19 -17.58
CA ASP A 55 -25.55 -8.19 -18.23
C ASP A 55 -26.06 -6.75 -18.44
N ALA A 56 -26.13 -6.32 -19.69
CA ALA A 56 -26.59 -4.99 -20.07
C ALA A 56 -28.00 -4.65 -19.53
N THR A 57 -28.88 -5.64 -19.34
CA THR A 57 -30.26 -5.40 -18.86
C THR A 57 -30.32 -4.90 -17.41
N ARG A 58 -29.24 -5.02 -16.65
CA ARG A 58 -29.12 -4.49 -15.28
C ARG A 58 -28.87 -2.99 -15.24
N ILE A 59 -28.41 -2.43 -16.36
CA ILE A 59 -28.15 -1.00 -16.49
C ILE A 59 -29.43 -0.33 -16.99
N THR A 60 -30.06 0.42 -16.08
CA THR A 60 -31.34 1.06 -16.29
C THR A 60 -31.22 2.58 -16.15
N ALA A 61 -32.11 3.31 -16.83
CA ALA A 61 -32.07 4.77 -16.86
C ALA A 61 -32.32 5.46 -15.51
N ASP A 62 -32.80 4.73 -14.49
CA ASP A 62 -33.00 5.23 -13.13
C ASP A 62 -31.76 5.11 -12.23
N ILE A 63 -30.62 4.61 -12.76
CA ILE A 63 -29.31 4.69 -12.11
C ILE A 63 -28.81 6.14 -12.25
N ASP A 64 -28.42 6.80 -11.15
CA ASP A 64 -27.91 8.17 -11.21
C ASP A 64 -26.49 8.23 -11.80
N PHE A 65 -25.65 7.25 -11.47
CA PHE A 65 -24.30 7.12 -12.02
C PHE A 65 -23.73 5.71 -11.83
N VAL A 66 -22.72 5.39 -12.63
CA VAL A 66 -21.96 4.14 -12.58
C VAL A 66 -20.54 4.42 -12.07
N ILE A 67 -20.05 3.59 -11.15
CA ILE A 67 -18.63 3.60 -10.75
C ILE A 67 -17.93 2.42 -11.43
N LEU A 68 -16.90 2.72 -12.21
CA LEU A 68 -16.15 1.77 -13.03
C LEU A 68 -14.83 1.38 -12.34
N GLY A 69 -14.68 0.09 -12.01
CA GLY A 69 -13.44 -0.46 -11.51
C GLY A 69 -12.45 -0.82 -12.62
N MET A 70 -11.15 -0.78 -12.30
CA MET A 70 -10.04 -1.06 -13.24
C MET A 70 -10.06 -2.48 -13.85
N HIS A 71 -10.71 -3.44 -13.18
CA HIS A 71 -10.78 -4.83 -13.67
C HIS A 71 -11.71 -5.01 -14.87
N ALA A 72 -12.68 -4.11 -15.04
CA ALA A 72 -13.54 -4.11 -16.23
C ALA A 72 -12.72 -3.86 -17.51
N ARG A 73 -13.27 -4.21 -18.66
CA ARG A 73 -12.67 -3.90 -19.97
C ARG A 73 -13.46 -2.83 -20.69
N LYS A 74 -12.84 -2.19 -21.70
CA LYS A 74 -13.48 -1.15 -22.52
C LYS A 74 -14.70 -1.67 -23.30
N ASP A 75 -14.74 -2.97 -23.58
CA ASP A 75 -15.82 -3.67 -24.29
C ASP A 75 -16.84 -4.33 -23.34
N ASN A 76 -16.77 -4.05 -22.03
CA ASN A 76 -17.74 -4.54 -21.06
C ASN A 76 -19.17 -4.07 -21.44
N ILE A 77 -20.10 -5.02 -21.55
CA ILE A 77 -21.44 -4.76 -22.08
C ILE A 77 -22.30 -3.85 -21.17
N GLU A 78 -22.08 -3.87 -19.86
CA GLU A 78 -22.76 -2.97 -18.91
C GLU A 78 -22.21 -1.55 -19.04
N LEU A 79 -20.89 -1.40 -19.23
CA LEU A 79 -20.28 -0.11 -19.49
C LEU A 79 -20.79 0.51 -20.80
N LEU A 80 -20.85 -0.27 -21.87
CA LEU A 80 -21.38 0.18 -23.16
C LEU A 80 -22.85 0.62 -23.05
N GLU A 81 -23.66 -0.12 -22.30
CA GLU A 81 -25.05 0.25 -22.06
C GLU A 81 -25.20 1.52 -21.22
N ALA A 82 -24.38 1.70 -20.18
CA ALA A 82 -24.37 2.92 -19.38
C ALA A 82 -24.08 4.15 -20.24
N VAL A 83 -23.09 4.04 -21.15
CA VAL A 83 -22.77 5.09 -22.12
C VAL A 83 -23.93 5.31 -23.10
N ARG A 84 -24.53 4.24 -23.63
CA ARG A 84 -25.68 4.33 -24.56
C ARG A 84 -26.88 5.05 -23.95
N LEU A 85 -27.15 4.81 -22.66
CA LEU A 85 -28.22 5.47 -21.91
C LEU A 85 -27.86 6.89 -21.44
N GLY A 86 -26.63 7.35 -21.68
CA GLY A 86 -26.17 8.68 -21.28
C GLY A 86 -25.95 8.82 -19.76
N LEU A 87 -25.74 7.70 -19.05
CA LEU A 87 -25.45 7.72 -17.62
C LEU A 87 -24.06 8.32 -17.36
N LYS A 88 -23.92 9.01 -16.23
CA LYS A 88 -22.61 9.45 -15.77
C LYS A 88 -21.79 8.23 -15.34
N VAL A 89 -20.69 7.97 -16.03
CA VAL A 89 -19.70 6.96 -15.64
C VAL A 89 -18.50 7.66 -15.03
N MET A 90 -18.07 7.23 -13.86
CA MET A 90 -16.87 7.74 -13.19
C MET A 90 -16.00 6.57 -12.71
N SER A 91 -14.70 6.77 -12.63
CA SER A 91 -13.85 5.87 -11.87
C SER A 91 -14.04 6.07 -10.36
N PHE A 92 -13.58 5.13 -9.52
CA PHE A 92 -13.64 5.35 -8.07
C PHE A 92 -12.78 6.53 -7.58
N PRO A 93 -11.57 6.82 -8.12
CA PRO A 93 -10.81 7.99 -7.70
C PRO A 93 -11.53 9.31 -8.05
N GLU A 94 -12.13 9.39 -9.24
CA GLU A 94 -12.99 10.51 -9.64
C GLU A 94 -14.17 10.70 -8.69
N PHE A 95 -14.83 9.60 -8.34
CA PHE A 95 -15.94 9.65 -7.40
C PHE A 95 -15.49 10.18 -6.03
N ILE A 96 -14.39 9.65 -5.49
CA ILE A 96 -13.84 10.09 -4.19
C ILE A 96 -13.44 11.57 -4.25
N ALA A 97 -12.80 12.02 -5.32
CA ALA A 97 -12.47 13.43 -5.51
C ALA A 97 -13.73 14.33 -5.51
N ALA A 98 -14.79 13.91 -6.19
CA ALA A 98 -16.05 14.65 -6.25
C ALA A 98 -16.77 14.66 -4.88
N GLU A 99 -16.79 13.53 -4.18
CA GLU A 99 -17.49 13.35 -2.90
C GLU A 99 -16.74 14.04 -1.73
N SER A 100 -15.43 14.23 -1.86
CA SER A 100 -14.58 14.90 -0.87
C SER A 100 -14.23 16.35 -1.21
N LYS A 101 -14.91 16.95 -2.19
CA LYS A 101 -14.60 18.31 -2.68
C LYS A 101 -14.63 19.38 -1.57
N ASP A 102 -15.55 19.23 -0.61
CA ASP A 102 -15.80 20.17 0.48
C ASP A 102 -15.04 19.79 1.78
N LYS A 103 -14.16 18.78 1.71
CA LYS A 103 -13.35 18.29 2.83
C LYS A 103 -11.91 18.76 2.72
N THR A 104 -11.24 18.87 3.85
CA THR A 104 -9.78 18.87 3.89
C THR A 104 -9.30 17.50 3.43
N ARG A 105 -8.44 17.47 2.41
CA ARG A 105 -7.91 16.25 1.80
C ARG A 105 -6.43 16.10 2.14
N VAL A 106 -6.10 15.01 2.83
CA VAL A 106 -4.73 14.58 3.07
C VAL A 106 -4.43 13.41 2.15
N VAL A 107 -3.41 13.51 1.30
CA VAL A 107 -3.02 12.43 0.39
C VAL A 107 -1.60 11.96 0.68
N VAL A 108 -1.43 10.67 0.96
CA VAL A 108 -0.13 10.04 1.22
C VAL A 108 0.31 9.25 -0.02
N ALA A 109 1.23 9.80 -0.79
CA ALA A 109 1.79 9.23 -2.01
C ALA A 109 3.24 8.76 -1.80
N GLY A 110 3.79 8.08 -2.81
CA GLY A 110 5.18 7.60 -2.85
C GLY A 110 5.29 6.11 -3.13
N SER A 111 6.47 5.61 -3.53
CA SER A 111 6.66 4.22 -3.96
C SER A 111 6.61 3.20 -2.81
N HIS A 112 6.83 3.65 -1.57
CA HIS A 112 6.85 2.84 -0.35
C HIS A 112 6.29 3.61 0.84
N GLY A 113 5.95 2.96 1.94
CA GLY A 113 5.53 3.64 3.18
C GLY A 113 4.16 4.33 3.15
N LYS A 114 3.44 4.34 2.03
CA LYS A 114 2.10 4.96 1.90
C LYS A 114 1.11 4.43 2.93
N THR A 115 0.87 3.12 2.91
CA THR A 115 -0.07 2.45 3.81
C THR A 115 0.32 2.64 5.27
N SER A 116 1.61 2.48 5.61
CA SER A 116 2.11 2.66 6.98
C SER A 116 1.90 4.09 7.48
N THR A 117 2.31 5.09 6.70
CA THR A 117 2.13 6.51 7.05
C THR A 117 0.66 6.88 7.17
N THR A 118 -0.18 6.39 6.26
CA THR A 118 -1.64 6.58 6.30
C THR A 118 -2.25 5.99 7.57
N ALA A 119 -1.85 4.76 7.92
CA ALA A 119 -2.29 4.08 9.14
C ALA A 119 -1.85 4.82 10.42
N MET A 120 -0.62 5.35 10.45
CA MET A 120 -0.13 6.17 11.57
C MET A 120 -0.98 7.43 11.76
N ILE A 121 -1.27 8.16 10.67
CA ILE A 121 -2.14 9.35 10.72
C ILE A 121 -3.52 8.96 11.25
N MET A 122 -4.14 7.93 10.68
CA MET A 122 -5.48 7.48 11.09
C MET A 122 -5.52 7.02 12.56
N HIS A 123 -4.50 6.30 13.03
CA HIS A 123 -4.39 5.85 14.42
C HIS A 123 -4.36 7.04 15.38
N VAL A 124 -3.49 8.02 15.11
CA VAL A 124 -3.34 9.21 15.94
C VAL A 124 -4.60 10.08 15.93
N LEU A 125 -5.22 10.28 14.76
CA LEU A 125 -6.50 11.02 14.65
C LEU A 125 -7.61 10.34 15.45
N ARG A 126 -7.74 9.01 15.36
CA ARG A 126 -8.72 8.23 16.12
C ARG A 126 -8.49 8.34 17.62
N LYS A 127 -7.23 8.21 18.09
CA LYS A 127 -6.86 8.34 19.51
C LYS A 127 -7.17 9.71 20.08
N ASN A 128 -7.08 10.75 19.25
CA ASN A 128 -7.39 12.13 19.62
C ASN A 128 -8.87 12.51 19.38
N GLY A 129 -9.72 11.57 18.93
CA GLY A 129 -11.15 11.79 18.75
C GLY A 129 -11.51 12.71 17.58
N LEU A 130 -10.66 12.83 16.57
CA LEU A 130 -10.97 13.60 15.37
C LEU A 130 -11.87 12.76 14.43
N GLU A 131 -12.89 13.40 13.89
CA GLU A 131 -13.76 12.79 12.87
C GLU A 131 -13.14 12.92 11.48
N PHE A 132 -12.91 11.79 10.83
CA PHE A 132 -12.38 11.72 9.47
C PHE A 132 -12.99 10.56 8.69
N ASP A 133 -12.96 10.74 7.37
CA ASP A 133 -13.14 9.72 6.36
C ASP A 133 -11.80 9.19 5.87
N TYR A 134 -11.81 8.09 5.14
CA TYR A 134 -10.58 7.55 4.59
C TYR A 134 -10.78 6.66 3.38
N LEU A 135 -9.73 6.57 2.56
CA LEU A 135 -9.56 5.63 1.46
C LEU A 135 -8.17 5.01 1.60
N VAL A 136 -8.08 3.73 1.92
CA VAL A 136 -6.81 3.00 2.12
C VAL A 136 -6.75 1.74 1.28
N GLY A 137 -5.56 1.38 0.80
CA GLY A 137 -5.38 0.26 -0.14
C GLY A 137 -5.60 -1.12 0.46
N SER A 138 -5.43 -1.25 1.79
CA SER A 138 -5.52 -2.49 2.53
C SER A 138 -6.29 -2.30 3.86
N SER A 139 -6.61 -3.39 4.54
CA SER A 139 -7.16 -3.34 5.89
C SER A 139 -6.13 -2.73 6.85
N ILE A 140 -6.62 -1.92 7.80
CA ILE A 140 -5.81 -1.30 8.85
C ILE A 140 -6.41 -1.71 10.19
N ASP A 141 -5.56 -2.05 11.15
CA ASP A 141 -6.00 -2.56 12.44
C ASP A 141 -6.86 -1.55 13.21
N GLY A 142 -8.00 -2.05 13.69
CA GLY A 142 -9.04 -1.25 14.35
C GLY A 142 -9.89 -0.38 13.40
N PHE A 143 -9.87 -0.64 12.09
CA PHE A 143 -10.83 -0.13 11.13
C PHE A 143 -11.47 -1.30 10.35
N ASP A 144 -12.80 -1.40 10.41
CA ASP A 144 -13.53 -2.55 9.84
C ASP A 144 -13.49 -2.61 8.31
N LEU A 145 -13.44 -1.44 7.67
CA LEU A 145 -13.43 -1.27 6.21
C LEU A 145 -12.22 -0.45 5.80
N SER A 146 -11.83 -0.58 4.53
CA SER A 146 -10.78 0.22 3.90
C SER A 146 -11.28 1.54 3.29
N VAL A 147 -12.60 1.76 3.29
CA VAL A 147 -13.23 2.99 2.80
C VAL A 147 -14.29 3.43 3.80
N LYS A 148 -14.24 4.70 4.20
CA LYS A 148 -15.29 5.37 4.97
C LYS A 148 -15.62 6.70 4.31
N ILE A 149 -16.91 6.95 4.08
CA ILE A 149 -17.42 8.19 3.52
C ILE A 149 -18.63 8.63 4.34
N SER A 150 -18.55 9.83 4.90
CA SER A 150 -19.55 10.44 5.77
C SER A 150 -19.59 11.96 5.54
N ASP A 151 -20.09 12.71 6.52
CA ASP A 151 -20.06 14.18 6.54
C ASP A 151 -18.86 14.73 7.34
N ALA A 152 -17.90 13.87 7.70
CA ALA A 152 -16.65 14.30 8.34
C ALA A 152 -15.92 15.38 7.52
N PRO A 153 -15.33 16.40 8.14
CA PRO A 153 -14.69 17.53 7.44
C PRO A 153 -13.34 17.18 6.83
N LEU A 154 -12.78 16.01 7.18
CA LEU A 154 -11.44 15.55 6.81
C LEU A 154 -11.53 14.20 6.10
N ILE A 155 -10.68 13.98 5.10
CA ILE A 155 -10.45 12.66 4.51
C ILE A 155 -8.96 12.37 4.37
N ILE A 156 -8.55 11.17 4.76
CA ILE A 156 -7.18 10.66 4.60
C ILE A 156 -7.16 9.64 3.45
N ILE A 157 -6.35 9.88 2.42
CA ILE A 157 -6.34 9.11 1.19
C ILE A 157 -4.95 8.54 0.95
N GLU A 158 -4.86 7.23 0.74
CA GLU A 158 -3.67 6.59 0.19
C GLU A 158 -3.56 6.91 -1.31
N GLY A 159 -2.52 7.66 -1.68
CA GLY A 159 -2.25 8.13 -3.04
C GLY A 159 -1.56 7.05 -3.87
N ASP A 160 -2.34 6.25 -4.57
CA ASP A 160 -1.87 5.19 -5.45
C ASP A 160 -1.52 5.71 -6.85
N GLU A 161 -0.29 5.46 -7.28
CA GLU A 161 0.23 5.77 -8.62
C GLU A 161 -0.32 4.83 -9.70
N TYR A 162 -1.03 3.75 -9.35
CA TYR A 162 -1.61 2.83 -10.32
C TYR A 162 -2.74 3.45 -11.15
N LEU A 163 -3.11 2.79 -12.24
CA LEU A 163 -4.12 3.24 -13.21
C LEU A 163 -5.52 3.46 -12.61
N THR A 164 -6.21 4.48 -13.10
CA THR A 164 -7.53 4.92 -12.64
C THR A 164 -8.65 3.96 -13.07
N SER A 165 -8.81 3.74 -14.38
CA SER A 165 -9.88 2.90 -14.94
C SER A 165 -9.54 2.44 -16.37
N PRO A 166 -10.36 1.57 -16.98
CA PRO A 166 -10.17 1.18 -18.38
C PRO A 166 -10.37 2.35 -19.35
N LEU A 167 -11.10 3.40 -18.95
CA LEU A 167 -11.34 4.60 -19.76
C LEU A 167 -10.28 5.68 -19.56
N ASP A 168 -9.59 5.67 -18.41
CA ASP A 168 -8.54 6.62 -18.08
C ASP A 168 -7.33 5.92 -17.50
N LEU A 169 -6.24 5.91 -18.28
CA LEU A 169 -4.97 5.27 -17.93
C LEU A 169 -4.03 6.20 -17.15
N ARG A 170 -4.52 7.32 -16.63
CA ARG A 170 -3.78 8.15 -15.69
C ARG A 170 -3.80 7.54 -14.28
N SER A 171 -2.82 7.91 -13.47
CA SER A 171 -2.69 7.45 -12.08
C SER A 171 -3.80 7.97 -11.17
N LYS A 172 -4.28 7.13 -10.24
CA LYS A 172 -5.42 7.45 -9.34
C LYS A 172 -5.19 8.71 -8.52
N PHE A 173 -3.98 8.88 -8.00
CA PHE A 173 -3.66 10.03 -7.14
C PHE A 173 -3.77 11.40 -7.81
N LEU A 174 -3.85 11.47 -9.15
CA LEU A 174 -3.97 12.72 -9.90
C LEU A 174 -5.38 13.33 -9.76
N TRP A 175 -6.33 12.57 -9.24
CA TRP A 175 -7.70 13.03 -9.04
C TRP A 175 -7.91 13.76 -7.71
N TYR A 176 -7.08 13.49 -6.70
CA TYR A 176 -7.44 13.82 -5.31
C TYR A 176 -7.24 15.28 -4.91
N ASN A 177 -6.50 16.10 -5.67
CA ASN A 177 -6.28 17.54 -5.42
C ASN A 177 -6.09 17.85 -3.91
N PRO A 178 -4.99 17.40 -3.29
CA PRO A 178 -4.77 17.48 -1.85
C PRO A 178 -4.69 18.93 -1.34
N HIS A 179 -5.07 19.13 -0.07
CA HIS A 179 -4.72 20.33 0.70
C HIS A 179 -3.38 20.11 1.41
N TYR A 180 -3.19 18.91 1.95
CA TYR A 180 -1.91 18.47 2.49
C TYR A 180 -1.52 17.14 1.87
N SER A 181 -0.23 16.95 1.61
CA SER A 181 0.29 15.73 1.02
C SER A 181 1.59 15.28 1.67
N ILE A 182 1.84 13.98 1.63
CA ILE A 182 3.16 13.40 1.84
C ILE A 182 3.58 12.71 0.55
N ILE A 183 4.85 12.81 0.18
CA ILE A 183 5.50 11.96 -0.83
C ILE A 183 6.69 11.29 -0.14
N THR A 184 6.52 10.01 0.20
CA THR A 184 7.44 9.26 1.07
C THR A 184 8.75 8.87 0.41
N GLY A 185 8.78 8.79 -0.92
CA GLY A 185 9.94 8.42 -1.72
C GLY A 185 9.54 8.05 -3.15
N ILE A 186 10.49 8.10 -4.08
CA ILE A 186 10.38 7.69 -5.47
C ILE A 186 11.41 6.59 -5.73
N ALA A 187 10.92 5.37 -5.89
CA ALA A 187 11.70 4.21 -6.29
C ALA A 187 10.96 3.50 -7.42
N TYR A 188 11.69 3.06 -8.44
CA TYR A 188 11.07 2.50 -9.63
C TYR A 188 10.25 1.24 -9.30
N ASP A 189 8.96 1.28 -9.62
CA ASP A 189 7.99 0.20 -9.41
C ASP A 189 6.97 0.22 -10.57
N HIS A 190 6.12 -0.80 -10.64
CA HIS A 190 5.04 -0.89 -11.64
C HIS A 190 5.51 -0.72 -13.10
N ILE A 191 6.57 -1.43 -13.50
CA ILE A 191 7.14 -1.37 -14.86
C ILE A 191 6.12 -1.65 -15.98
N ASN A 192 5.08 -2.42 -15.67
CA ASN A 192 3.98 -2.71 -16.59
C ASN A 192 3.10 -1.49 -16.89
N VAL A 193 3.12 -0.49 -16.01
CA VAL A 193 2.40 0.79 -16.14
C VAL A 193 3.35 1.89 -16.60
N PHE A 194 4.57 1.89 -16.04
CA PHE A 194 5.60 2.89 -16.31
C PHE A 194 6.84 2.20 -16.90
N PRO A 195 6.97 2.12 -18.23
CA PRO A 195 8.06 1.36 -18.86
C PRO A 195 9.47 1.93 -18.62
N THR A 196 9.58 3.19 -18.18
CA THR A 196 10.84 3.82 -17.83
C THR A 196 10.72 4.55 -16.50
N PHE A 197 11.85 4.68 -15.80
CA PHE A 197 11.91 5.44 -14.55
C PHE A 197 11.59 6.94 -14.76
N ASP A 198 11.96 7.50 -15.92
CA ASP A 198 11.60 8.89 -16.26
C ASP A 198 10.09 9.12 -16.33
N LEU A 199 9.33 8.17 -16.91
CA LEU A 199 7.86 8.23 -16.93
C LEU A 199 7.27 8.08 -15.52
N TYR A 200 7.91 7.25 -14.69
CA TYR A 200 7.53 7.11 -13.28
C TYR A 200 7.73 8.44 -12.52
N ILE A 201 8.89 9.09 -12.66
CA ILE A 201 9.18 10.42 -12.09
C ILE A 201 8.19 11.48 -12.61
N ASP A 202 7.90 11.47 -13.92
CA ASP A 202 6.96 12.43 -14.50
C ASP A 202 5.54 12.31 -13.93
N THR A 203 5.14 11.10 -13.55
CA THR A 203 3.85 10.88 -12.90
C THR A 203 3.79 11.59 -11.54
N PHE A 204 4.88 11.59 -10.77
CA PHE A 204 4.98 12.37 -9.52
C PHE A 204 5.04 13.88 -9.78
N ARG A 205 5.72 14.32 -10.85
CA ARG A 205 5.69 15.73 -11.29
C ARG A 205 4.27 16.20 -11.60
N GLN A 206 3.50 15.39 -12.32
CA GLN A 206 2.09 15.65 -12.61
C GLN A 206 1.25 15.69 -11.32
N TYR A 207 1.50 14.78 -10.37
CA TYR A 207 0.82 14.76 -9.07
C TYR A 207 1.09 16.04 -8.27
N ILE A 208 2.35 16.48 -8.18
CA ILE A 208 2.71 17.75 -7.52
C ILE A 208 1.93 18.91 -8.17
N ALA A 209 1.85 18.97 -9.50
CA ALA A 209 1.10 20.00 -10.21
C ALA A 209 -0.42 19.99 -9.95
N THR A 210 -0.99 18.93 -9.37
CA THR A 210 -2.41 18.90 -8.98
C THR A 210 -2.72 19.68 -7.70
N HIS A 211 -1.70 20.08 -6.94
CA HIS A 211 -1.87 20.83 -5.69
C HIS A 211 -2.39 22.24 -5.97
N SER A 212 -3.57 22.56 -5.42
CA SER A 212 -4.15 23.89 -5.55
C SER A 212 -3.41 24.96 -4.73
N ALA A 213 -3.72 26.25 -4.97
CA ALA A 213 -3.08 27.35 -4.27
C ALA A 213 -3.26 27.24 -2.74
N GLY A 214 -2.16 27.34 -2.00
CA GLY A 214 -2.14 27.19 -0.54
C GLY A 214 -2.03 25.75 -0.04
N ALA A 215 -2.10 24.74 -0.93
CA ALA A 215 -1.79 23.37 -0.58
C ALA A 215 -0.29 23.22 -0.30
N LYS A 216 0.05 22.27 0.59
CA LYS A 216 1.44 21.99 0.98
C LYS A 216 1.74 20.50 0.96
N TYR A 217 2.91 20.11 0.47
CA TYR A 217 3.37 18.72 0.59
C TYR A 217 4.68 18.57 1.36
N TYR A 218 4.84 17.40 1.93
CA TYR A 218 6.00 16.98 2.71
C TYR A 218 6.74 15.88 1.97
N TRP A 219 8.06 15.93 1.93
CA TRP A 219 8.86 14.96 1.17
C TRP A 219 10.11 14.53 1.93
N TYR A 220 10.55 13.29 1.73
CA TYR A 220 11.72 12.77 2.43
C TYR A 220 13.01 13.38 1.86
N LYS A 221 13.77 14.08 2.71
CA LYS A 221 14.98 14.81 2.33
C LYS A 221 16.08 13.94 1.70
N GLY A 222 16.13 12.66 2.08
CA GLY A 222 17.12 11.72 1.55
C GLY A 222 16.84 11.23 0.13
N ASP A 223 15.71 11.60 -0.48
CA ASP A 223 15.35 11.22 -1.84
C ASP A 223 15.77 12.29 -2.84
N VAL A 224 16.69 11.92 -3.74
CA VAL A 224 17.29 12.84 -4.72
C VAL A 224 16.30 13.30 -5.79
N GLU A 225 15.36 12.45 -6.19
CA GLU A 225 14.36 12.80 -7.20
C GLU A 225 13.32 13.75 -6.61
N LEU A 226 12.89 13.50 -5.37
CA LEU A 226 12.00 14.43 -4.66
C LEU A 226 12.66 15.76 -4.37
N ALA A 227 13.96 15.79 -4.03
CA ALA A 227 14.69 17.03 -3.85
C ALA A 227 14.71 17.86 -5.14
N LYS A 228 14.95 17.21 -6.29
CA LYS A 228 14.92 17.85 -7.60
C LYS A 228 13.54 18.37 -7.94
N LEU A 229 12.51 17.52 -7.92
CA LEU A 229 11.12 17.90 -8.23
C LEU A 229 10.63 19.05 -7.34
N SER A 230 11.01 19.04 -6.07
CA SER A 230 10.60 20.06 -5.10
C SER A 230 11.29 21.39 -5.24
N SER A 231 12.45 21.42 -5.92
CA SER A 231 13.15 22.65 -6.30
C SER A 231 12.61 23.27 -7.59
N GLU A 232 11.89 22.49 -8.41
CA GLU A 232 11.38 22.85 -9.74
C GLU A 232 9.89 23.26 -9.74
N THR A 233 9.28 23.44 -8.57
CA THR A 233 7.83 23.71 -8.42
C THR A 233 7.55 24.92 -7.53
N ASP A 234 6.45 25.62 -7.81
CA ASP A 234 5.94 26.72 -6.98
C ASP A 234 4.99 26.25 -5.86
N VAL A 235 4.68 24.95 -5.81
CA VAL A 235 3.84 24.37 -4.75
C VAL A 235 4.61 24.42 -3.42
N LEU A 236 3.94 24.88 -2.37
CA LEU A 236 4.54 24.96 -1.04
C LEU A 236 4.98 23.56 -0.59
N ASN A 237 6.24 23.44 -0.19
CA ASN A 237 6.78 22.16 0.21
C ASN A 237 7.80 22.28 1.34
N GLU A 238 8.00 21.18 2.06
CA GLU A 238 8.97 21.10 3.14
C GLU A 238 9.55 19.69 3.22
N ALA A 239 10.88 19.61 3.27
CA ALA A 239 11.59 18.36 3.44
C ALA A 239 11.56 17.90 4.89
N TYR A 240 11.33 16.61 5.15
CA TYR A 240 11.51 16.00 6.45
C TYR A 240 12.67 15.00 6.45
N ASP A 241 13.25 14.77 7.62
CA ASP A 241 14.39 13.87 7.81
C ASP A 241 14.01 12.71 8.74
N THR A 242 14.93 11.77 8.92
CA THR A 242 14.82 10.76 9.97
C THR A 242 14.86 11.47 11.34
N PRO A 243 13.93 11.21 12.26
CA PRO A 243 14.00 11.80 13.60
C PRO A 243 15.26 11.32 14.32
N VAL A 244 15.69 12.03 15.36
CA VAL A 244 16.73 11.50 16.26
C VAL A 244 16.10 10.40 17.11
N PHE A 245 16.70 9.22 17.12
CA PHE A 245 16.17 8.06 17.83
C PHE A 245 17.28 7.14 18.34
N THR A 246 16.91 6.32 19.33
CA THR A 246 17.69 5.17 19.79
C THR A 246 16.90 3.90 19.53
N ASN A 247 17.53 2.88 18.92
CA ASN A 247 16.91 1.57 18.76
C ASN A 247 16.66 0.92 20.11
N SER A 248 15.54 0.22 20.22
CA SER A 248 15.24 -0.71 21.30
C SER A 248 14.78 -2.04 20.70
N ARG A 249 14.78 -3.11 21.48
CA ARG A 249 14.31 -4.42 21.03
C ARG A 249 12.85 -4.39 20.55
N ASP A 250 12.03 -3.62 21.27
CA ASP A 250 10.59 -3.58 21.09
C ASP A 250 10.16 -2.47 20.11
N GLY A 251 11.09 -1.64 19.65
CA GLY A 251 10.84 -0.53 18.72
C GLY A 251 11.91 0.56 18.81
N ALA A 252 11.53 1.80 19.09
CA ALA A 252 12.47 2.93 19.19
C ALA A 252 12.09 3.93 20.28
N VAL A 253 13.09 4.70 20.72
CA VAL A 253 12.91 5.85 21.64
C VAL A 253 13.19 7.13 20.87
N ILE A 254 12.24 8.07 20.91
CA ILE A 254 12.33 9.40 20.29
C ILE A 254 12.53 10.46 21.38
N ASP A 255 13.53 11.30 21.20
CA ASP A 255 13.76 12.43 22.10
C ASP A 255 13.12 13.71 21.53
N LEU A 256 12.25 14.33 22.31
CA LEU A 256 11.62 15.61 22.00
C LEU A 256 11.68 16.53 23.22
N ASP A 257 12.36 17.67 23.08
CA ASP A 257 12.52 18.70 24.12
C ASP A 257 13.03 18.15 25.46
N GLY A 258 13.94 17.17 25.42
CA GLY A 258 14.51 16.52 26.60
C GLY A 258 13.61 15.48 27.27
N ASN A 259 12.48 15.12 26.66
CA ASN A 259 11.63 14.00 27.08
C ASN A 259 11.79 12.85 26.08
N SER A 260 11.76 11.62 26.59
CA SER A 260 11.85 10.40 25.77
C SER A 260 10.48 9.76 25.60
N TYR A 261 10.17 9.37 24.37
CA TYR A 261 8.90 8.75 23.96
C TYR A 261 9.18 7.42 23.30
N GLU A 262 8.60 6.34 23.83
CA GLU A 262 8.72 4.99 23.27
C GLU A 262 7.69 4.79 22.15
N THR A 263 8.08 4.04 21.12
CA THR A 263 7.20 3.55 20.07
C THR A 263 7.56 2.12 19.73
N LEU A 264 6.57 1.31 19.34
CA LEU A 264 6.78 -0.07 18.89
C LEU A 264 7.34 -0.17 17.46
N LEU A 265 7.58 0.97 16.81
CA LEU A 265 8.07 1.04 15.45
C LEU A 265 9.54 0.63 15.34
N VAL A 266 9.81 -0.34 14.47
CA VAL A 266 11.16 -0.85 14.19
C VAL A 266 11.64 -0.34 12.83
N GLY A 267 12.89 0.10 12.79
CA GLY A 267 13.59 0.47 11.55
C GLY A 267 13.42 1.94 11.15
N LYS A 268 14.51 2.50 10.60
CA LYS A 268 14.61 3.90 10.16
C LYS A 268 13.45 4.34 9.25
N HIS A 269 13.06 3.49 8.30
CA HIS A 269 11.99 3.81 7.35
C HIS A 269 10.61 4.00 8.03
N ASN A 270 10.31 3.24 9.09
CA ASN A 270 9.07 3.44 9.85
C ASN A 270 9.12 4.72 10.68
N LEU A 271 10.28 5.09 11.21
CA LEU A 271 10.45 6.36 11.92
C LEU A 271 10.38 7.57 10.99
N GLN A 272 10.84 7.43 9.73
CA GLN A 272 10.65 8.43 8.67
C GLN A 272 9.16 8.59 8.33
N ASN A 273 8.43 7.48 8.17
CA ASN A 273 6.98 7.51 7.97
C ASN A 273 6.25 8.19 9.15
N MET A 274 6.67 7.89 10.37
CA MET A 274 6.15 8.50 11.60
C MET A 274 6.40 10.00 11.63
N GLN A 275 7.61 10.45 11.26
CA GLN A 275 7.94 11.87 11.18
C GLN A 275 7.06 12.61 10.16
N ALA A 276 6.81 11.99 9.01
CA ALA A 276 5.90 12.55 8.00
C ALA A 276 4.45 12.64 8.52
N ALA A 277 3.98 11.58 9.21
CA ALA A 277 2.67 11.56 9.85
C ALA A 277 2.53 12.65 10.94
N LEU A 278 3.58 12.88 11.74
CA LEU A 278 3.62 13.91 12.78
C LEU A 278 3.41 15.31 12.18
N LEU A 279 4.08 15.60 11.06
CA LEU A 279 3.96 16.91 10.39
C LEU A 279 2.54 17.17 9.89
N ILE A 280 1.89 16.16 9.30
CA ILE A 280 0.48 16.26 8.90
C ILE A 280 -0.44 16.43 10.12
N CYS A 281 -0.27 15.60 11.14
CA CYS A 281 -1.11 15.68 12.35
C CYS A 281 -0.96 17.04 13.06
N SER A 282 0.23 17.66 12.98
CA SER A 282 0.46 19.02 13.48
C SER A 282 -0.38 20.07 12.74
N HIS A 283 -0.51 19.98 11.42
CA HIS A 283 -1.43 20.85 10.65
C HIS A 283 -2.90 20.62 10.97
N LEU A 284 -3.22 19.41 11.41
CA LEU A 284 -4.58 19.04 11.85
C LEU A 284 -4.84 19.39 13.33
N GLY A 285 -3.92 20.09 13.98
CA GLY A 285 -4.08 20.62 15.34
C GLY A 285 -3.60 19.70 16.47
N ILE A 286 -2.90 18.60 16.15
CA ILE A 286 -2.33 17.69 17.16
C ILE A 286 -0.92 18.15 17.51
N SER A 287 -0.63 18.39 18.79
CA SER A 287 0.72 18.78 19.21
C SER A 287 1.73 17.64 18.99
N PRO A 288 3.03 17.92 18.74
CA PRO A 288 4.05 16.89 18.62
C PRO A 288 4.09 15.92 19.81
N LYS A 289 3.93 16.45 21.03
CA LYS A 289 3.77 15.64 22.25
C LYS A 289 2.54 14.72 22.16
N GLY A 290 1.37 15.25 21.83
CA GLY A 290 0.14 14.45 21.72
C GLY A 290 0.21 13.40 20.61
N PHE A 291 0.96 13.67 19.53
CA PHE A 291 1.26 12.67 18.51
C PHE A 291 2.12 11.54 19.06
N LEU A 292 3.23 11.84 19.73
CA LEU A 292 4.15 10.84 20.27
C LEU A 292 3.49 9.98 21.38
N GLU A 293 2.63 10.58 22.19
CA GLU A 293 1.82 9.84 23.16
C GLU A 293 0.81 8.90 22.49
N ALA A 294 0.19 9.33 21.38
CA ALA A 294 -0.81 8.54 20.67
C ALA A 294 -0.22 7.42 19.78
N ILE A 295 0.99 7.60 19.26
CA ILE A 295 1.66 6.62 18.38
C ILE A 295 2.36 5.50 19.17
N ALA A 296 2.52 5.65 20.49
CA ALA A 296 3.29 4.72 21.33
C ALA A 296 2.81 3.26 21.22
N ASP A 297 1.50 3.05 21.10
CA ASP A 297 0.88 1.72 21.00
C ASP A 297 0.51 1.29 19.56
N PHE A 298 1.02 2.01 18.55
CA PHE A 298 0.78 1.64 17.16
C PHE A 298 1.63 0.42 16.77
N THR A 299 0.96 -0.68 16.41
CA THR A 299 1.57 -1.98 16.12
C THR A 299 1.95 -2.19 14.66
N GLY A 300 1.67 -1.22 13.77
CA GLY A 300 1.92 -1.33 12.33
C GLY A 300 0.64 -1.42 11.49
N ALA A 301 0.83 -1.51 10.17
CA ALA A 301 -0.23 -1.82 9.22
C ALA A 301 -0.15 -3.32 8.87
N GLY A 302 -1.29 -4.03 8.83
CA GLY A 302 -1.31 -5.49 8.71
C GLY A 302 -0.39 -6.05 7.62
N ARG A 303 0.40 -7.09 7.97
CA ARG A 303 1.44 -7.73 7.14
C ARG A 303 2.62 -6.83 6.72
N ARG A 304 2.86 -5.70 7.39
CA ARG A 304 4.08 -4.89 7.25
C ARG A 304 4.92 -5.02 8.51
N MET A 305 6.09 -5.63 8.41
CA MET A 305 6.97 -5.96 9.55
C MET A 305 6.17 -6.56 10.72
N GLU A 306 5.26 -7.48 10.40
CA GLU A 306 4.40 -8.13 11.38
C GLU A 306 5.22 -9.17 12.14
N LYS A 307 5.36 -8.97 13.45
CA LYS A 307 6.10 -9.89 14.32
C LYS A 307 5.26 -11.14 14.58
N ILE A 308 5.70 -12.28 14.02
CA ILE A 308 5.05 -13.59 14.16
C ILE A 308 5.55 -14.32 15.41
N VAL A 309 6.85 -14.21 15.69
CA VAL A 309 7.51 -14.77 16.87
C VAL A 309 8.38 -13.72 17.53
N ASP A 310 8.34 -13.67 18.86
CA ASP A 310 9.17 -12.80 19.70
C ASP A 310 9.71 -13.59 20.90
N LEU A 311 10.87 -14.22 20.72
CA LEU A 311 11.59 -14.91 21.79
C LEU A 311 12.80 -14.07 22.22
N PRO A 312 13.32 -14.21 23.46
CA PRO A 312 14.42 -13.37 23.97
C PRO A 312 15.68 -13.27 23.10
N ASN A 313 15.95 -14.21 22.20
CA ASN A 313 17.12 -14.15 21.31
C ASN A 313 16.77 -14.39 19.83
N GLN A 314 15.48 -14.32 19.47
CA GLN A 314 15.03 -14.68 18.13
C GLN A 314 13.73 -13.97 17.77
N VAL A 315 13.66 -13.43 16.57
CA VAL A 315 12.41 -12.87 16.02
C VAL A 315 12.08 -13.46 14.66
N VAL A 316 10.78 -13.57 14.37
CA VAL A 316 10.29 -13.90 13.04
C VAL A 316 9.33 -12.82 12.57
N PHE A 317 9.63 -12.23 11.42
CA PHE A 317 8.81 -11.20 10.79
C PHE A 317 8.19 -11.69 9.49
N ARG A 318 6.97 -11.22 9.23
CA ARG A 318 6.31 -11.29 7.93
C ARG A 318 6.13 -9.89 7.36
N ASP A 319 6.53 -9.67 6.12
CA ASP A 319 6.43 -8.38 5.44
C ASP A 319 5.91 -8.49 4.00
N PHE A 320 5.16 -7.48 3.55
CA PHE A 320 4.62 -7.38 2.18
C PHE A 320 5.63 -6.78 1.17
N ALA A 321 6.92 -6.72 1.49
CA ALA A 321 7.96 -6.27 0.58
C ALA A 321 7.92 -7.06 -0.73
N HIS A 322 7.91 -6.32 -1.84
CA HIS A 322 7.83 -6.89 -3.19
C HIS A 322 8.64 -6.12 -4.23
N SER A 323 9.18 -4.94 -3.89
CA SER A 323 10.07 -4.15 -4.74
C SER A 323 11.49 -4.15 -4.14
N PRO A 324 12.53 -3.83 -4.93
CA PRO A 324 13.91 -3.85 -4.45
C PRO A 324 14.13 -2.98 -3.19
N SER A 325 13.67 -1.73 -3.23
CA SER A 325 13.80 -0.79 -2.11
C SER A 325 13.10 -1.26 -0.83
N LYS A 326 11.94 -1.92 -0.95
CA LYS A 326 11.21 -2.48 0.20
C LYS A 326 11.99 -3.67 0.79
N LEU A 327 12.56 -4.50 -0.07
CA LEU A 327 13.37 -5.65 0.35
C LEU A 327 14.60 -5.22 1.14
N GLU A 328 15.32 -4.21 0.64
CA GLU A 328 16.49 -3.61 1.30
C GLU A 328 16.14 -2.99 2.65
N ALA A 329 15.11 -2.14 2.69
CA ALA A 329 14.71 -1.44 3.90
C ALA A 329 14.31 -2.40 5.04
N THR A 330 13.57 -3.46 4.71
CA THR A 330 13.08 -4.46 5.67
C THR A 330 14.22 -5.37 6.13
N THR A 331 15.06 -5.85 5.22
CA THR A 331 16.22 -6.71 5.57
C THR A 331 17.20 -5.97 6.49
N LYS A 332 17.52 -4.71 6.15
CA LYS A 332 18.38 -3.85 6.96
C LYS A 332 17.78 -3.56 8.33
N ALA A 333 16.47 -3.33 8.42
CA ALA A 333 15.82 -3.05 9.70
C ALA A 333 15.95 -4.22 10.68
N VAL A 334 15.77 -5.46 10.22
CA VAL A 334 15.95 -6.64 11.08
C VAL A 334 17.41 -6.79 11.51
N ALA A 335 18.35 -6.70 10.55
CA ALA A 335 19.79 -6.86 10.82
C ALA A 335 20.37 -5.77 11.74
N GLU A 336 19.88 -4.52 11.67
CA GLU A 336 20.34 -3.43 12.54
C GLU A 336 19.72 -3.46 13.95
N THR A 337 18.59 -4.16 14.13
CA THR A 337 17.82 -4.15 15.40
C THR A 337 18.07 -5.38 16.26
N TYR A 338 18.24 -6.55 15.63
CA TYR A 338 18.32 -7.84 16.32
C TYR A 338 19.71 -8.43 16.19
N GLU A 339 20.24 -8.95 17.30
CA GLU A 339 21.49 -9.70 17.31
C GLU A 339 21.29 -11.12 16.78
N GLY A 340 22.37 -11.73 16.27
CA GLY A 340 22.37 -13.08 15.70
C GLY A 340 22.20 -13.11 14.18
N ASN A 341 22.16 -14.31 13.61
CA ASN A 341 22.05 -14.47 12.16
C ASN A 341 20.64 -14.08 11.68
N VAL A 342 20.55 -13.54 10.47
CA VAL A 342 19.31 -13.23 9.77
C VAL A 342 19.16 -14.10 8.52
N LEU A 343 18.06 -14.84 8.44
CA LEU A 343 17.58 -15.49 7.22
C LEU A 343 16.52 -14.60 6.55
N ALA A 344 16.86 -14.04 5.39
CA ALA A 344 15.92 -13.32 4.53
C ALA A 344 15.35 -14.25 3.45
N VAL A 345 14.02 -14.34 3.36
CA VAL A 345 13.30 -15.16 2.40
C VAL A 345 12.36 -14.28 1.57
N PHE A 346 12.55 -14.25 0.26
CA PHE A 346 11.75 -13.44 -0.65
C PHE A 346 10.98 -14.27 -1.69
N GLU A 347 9.70 -14.00 -1.92
CA GLU A 347 8.91 -14.63 -2.99
C GLU A 347 8.78 -13.75 -4.24
N LEU A 348 9.22 -14.25 -5.41
CA LEU A 348 8.89 -13.61 -6.70
C LEU A 348 7.43 -13.90 -7.07
N HIS A 349 6.57 -12.88 -6.93
CA HIS A 349 5.13 -13.04 -7.13
C HIS A 349 4.46 -11.92 -7.94
N THR A 350 5.04 -10.71 -7.97
CA THR A 350 4.44 -9.57 -8.68
C THR A 350 4.79 -9.59 -10.17
N PHE A 351 4.03 -8.87 -11.00
CA PHE A 351 4.39 -8.69 -12.41
C PHE A 351 5.76 -8.02 -12.56
N SER A 352 6.05 -6.96 -11.79
CA SER A 352 7.35 -6.30 -11.80
C SER A 352 8.48 -7.27 -11.43
N SER A 353 8.37 -7.98 -10.30
CA SER A 353 9.39 -8.93 -9.84
C SER A 353 9.59 -10.14 -10.75
N LEU A 354 8.69 -10.40 -11.70
CA LEU A 354 8.79 -11.49 -12.68
C LEU A 354 9.19 -10.96 -14.07
N THR A 355 9.45 -9.65 -14.21
CA THR A 355 9.85 -9.03 -15.47
C THR A 355 11.37 -9.07 -15.60
N LYS A 356 11.86 -9.68 -16.67
CA LYS A 356 13.29 -9.89 -16.95
C LYS A 356 14.12 -8.61 -16.77
N ASP A 357 13.72 -7.52 -17.42
CA ASP A 357 14.48 -6.26 -17.39
C ASP A 357 14.41 -5.51 -16.04
N PHE A 358 13.48 -5.89 -15.16
CA PHE A 358 13.33 -5.30 -13.82
C PHE A 358 14.11 -6.07 -12.75
N LEU A 359 14.30 -7.38 -12.95
CA LEU A 359 14.95 -8.27 -11.98
C LEU A 359 16.37 -7.84 -11.56
N PRO A 360 17.23 -7.29 -12.44
CA PRO A 360 18.55 -6.81 -12.05
C PRO A 360 18.54 -5.71 -10.97
N LEU A 361 17.42 -5.01 -10.78
CA LEU A 361 17.30 -3.99 -9.74
C LEU A 361 17.27 -4.55 -8.32
N TYR A 362 17.06 -5.87 -8.15
CA TYR A 362 17.10 -6.54 -6.84
C TYR A 362 18.52 -6.89 -6.36
N ARG A 363 19.54 -6.60 -7.18
CA ARG A 363 20.94 -6.89 -6.83
C ARG A 363 21.28 -6.36 -5.44
N ASP A 364 21.77 -7.26 -4.59
CA ASP A 364 22.23 -6.96 -3.23
C ASP A 364 21.16 -6.38 -2.28
N ALA A 365 19.88 -6.39 -2.67
CA ALA A 365 18.78 -5.86 -1.87
C ALA A 365 18.53 -6.65 -0.57
N MET A 366 19.13 -7.84 -0.40
CA MET A 366 19.11 -8.58 0.87
C MET A 366 20.50 -8.70 1.52
N SER A 367 21.49 -7.95 1.07
CA SER A 367 22.90 -8.08 1.48
C SER A 367 23.17 -7.87 2.98
N SER A 368 22.24 -7.26 3.72
CA SER A 368 22.33 -7.13 5.18
C SER A 368 22.01 -8.42 5.95
N ALA A 369 21.45 -9.44 5.30
CA ALA A 369 21.18 -10.74 5.91
C ALA A 369 22.32 -11.75 5.67
N ASP A 370 22.55 -12.61 6.65
CA ASP A 370 23.60 -13.64 6.60
C ASP A 370 23.26 -14.74 5.60
N ARG A 371 21.97 -15.12 5.51
CA ARG A 371 21.48 -16.11 4.56
C ARG A 371 20.27 -15.56 3.80
N ARG A 372 20.24 -15.80 2.49
CA ARG A 372 19.31 -15.14 1.56
C ARG A 372 18.71 -16.14 0.60
N ILE A 373 17.38 -16.22 0.58
CA ILE A 373 16.62 -17.14 -0.26
C ILE A 373 15.69 -16.35 -1.16
N VAL A 374 15.69 -16.68 -2.44
CA VAL A 374 14.66 -16.28 -3.39
C VAL A 374 13.85 -17.51 -3.75
N PHE A 375 12.56 -17.47 -3.45
CA PHE A 375 11.59 -18.50 -3.74
C PHE A 375 10.68 -18.10 -4.89
N TYR A 376 10.40 -19.04 -5.81
CA TYR A 376 9.32 -18.88 -6.78
C TYR A 376 8.80 -20.21 -7.30
N ASN A 377 7.52 -20.28 -7.64
CA ASN A 377 6.90 -21.45 -8.26
C ASN A 377 6.82 -21.23 -9.78
N ASP A 378 7.36 -22.15 -10.59
CA ASP A 378 7.34 -22.08 -12.05
C ASP A 378 5.93 -21.86 -12.64
N ALA A 379 4.89 -22.38 -11.98
CA ALA A 379 3.50 -22.21 -12.37
C ALA A 379 3.05 -20.72 -12.35
N VAL A 380 3.73 -19.86 -11.59
CA VAL A 380 3.42 -18.42 -11.52
C VAL A 380 3.60 -17.74 -12.87
N PHE A 381 4.61 -18.14 -13.65
CA PHE A 381 4.87 -17.60 -14.99
C PHE A 381 3.75 -17.97 -15.95
N ALA A 382 3.33 -19.24 -15.96
CA ALA A 382 2.23 -19.72 -16.79
C ALA A 382 0.91 -19.02 -16.44
N HIS A 383 0.59 -18.91 -15.15
CA HIS A 383 -0.62 -18.24 -14.67
C HIS A 383 -0.67 -16.76 -15.08
N LYS A 384 0.47 -16.06 -15.04
CA LYS A 384 0.57 -14.63 -15.41
C LYS A 384 0.88 -14.41 -16.89
N LYS A 385 1.02 -15.49 -17.69
CA LYS A 385 1.40 -15.45 -19.11
C LYS A 385 2.71 -14.69 -19.36
N MET A 386 3.70 -14.93 -18.50
CA MET A 386 5.02 -14.30 -18.56
C MET A 386 6.08 -15.28 -19.07
N GLU A 387 7.18 -14.74 -19.60
CA GLU A 387 8.36 -15.54 -19.94
C GLU A 387 8.89 -16.22 -18.69
N TYR A 388 9.21 -17.51 -18.80
CA TYR A 388 9.85 -18.26 -17.73
C TYR A 388 11.26 -17.71 -17.51
N LEU A 389 11.62 -17.45 -16.25
CA LEU A 389 12.96 -17.05 -15.85
C LEU A 389 13.70 -18.24 -15.26
N ASP A 390 14.85 -18.58 -15.83
CA ASP A 390 15.67 -19.67 -15.30
C ASP A 390 16.35 -19.27 -13.98
N ALA A 391 16.57 -20.26 -13.12
CA ALA A 391 17.11 -20.04 -11.77
C ALA A 391 18.50 -19.41 -11.78
N GLU A 392 19.33 -19.68 -12.80
CA GLU A 392 20.66 -19.11 -12.90
C GLU A 392 20.61 -17.61 -13.20
N TYR A 393 19.73 -17.19 -14.11
CA TYR A 393 19.47 -15.78 -14.38
C TYR A 393 18.90 -15.06 -13.16
N VAL A 394 17.96 -15.66 -12.44
CA VAL A 394 17.43 -15.10 -11.19
C VAL A 394 18.56 -14.90 -10.18
N LYS A 395 19.40 -15.93 -9.98
CA LYS A 395 20.55 -15.86 -9.09
C LYS A 395 21.52 -14.76 -9.50
N GLU A 396 21.85 -14.65 -10.78
CA GLU A 396 22.74 -13.60 -11.31
C GLU A 396 22.21 -12.20 -10.99
N CYS A 397 20.90 -11.98 -11.15
CA CYS A 397 20.25 -10.69 -10.90
C CYS A 397 20.28 -10.28 -9.42
N PHE A 398 20.09 -11.24 -8.51
CA PHE A 398 20.08 -10.97 -7.07
C PHE A 398 21.48 -10.93 -6.45
N GLY A 399 22.43 -11.67 -7.00
CA GLY A 399 23.78 -11.84 -6.45
C GLY A 399 23.88 -13.08 -5.56
N ASP A 400 24.37 -12.89 -4.34
CA ASP A 400 24.64 -13.99 -3.40
C ASP A 400 23.36 -14.48 -2.71
N VAL A 401 22.60 -15.33 -3.42
CA VAL A 401 21.33 -15.92 -2.94
C VAL A 401 21.21 -17.40 -3.28
N GLU A 402 20.43 -18.12 -2.48
CA GLU A 402 19.93 -19.46 -2.79
C GLU A 402 18.58 -19.35 -3.52
N ILE A 403 18.46 -20.04 -4.67
CA ILE A 403 17.19 -20.11 -5.42
C ILE A 403 16.48 -21.40 -5.04
N ILE A 404 15.23 -21.29 -4.61
CA ILE A 404 14.39 -22.43 -4.21
C ILE A 404 13.09 -22.41 -5.01
N ASN A 405 12.78 -23.51 -5.68
CA ASN A 405 11.53 -23.67 -6.45
C ASN A 405 10.58 -24.74 -5.89
N ASP A 406 11.02 -25.42 -4.83
CA ASP A 406 10.27 -26.47 -4.16
C ASP A 406 9.78 -25.98 -2.79
N MET A 407 8.48 -26.15 -2.55
CA MET A 407 7.82 -25.65 -1.34
C MET A 407 8.30 -26.42 -0.10
N GLN A 408 8.44 -27.74 -0.19
CA GLN A 408 8.86 -28.59 0.93
C GLN A 408 10.32 -28.33 1.30
N VAL A 409 11.18 -28.06 0.32
CA VAL A 409 12.56 -27.61 0.57
C VAL A 409 12.57 -26.27 1.30
N LEU A 410 11.74 -25.31 0.88
CA LEU A 410 11.61 -24.02 1.56
C LEU A 410 11.18 -24.18 3.02
N GLU A 411 10.12 -24.97 3.26
CA GLU A 411 9.63 -25.29 4.61
C GLU A 411 10.74 -25.88 5.48
N SER A 412 11.45 -26.89 4.96
CA SER A 412 12.54 -27.54 5.68
C SER A 412 13.65 -26.56 6.05
N ILE A 413 14.02 -25.66 5.14
CA ILE A 413 15.07 -24.67 5.39
C ILE A 413 14.64 -23.67 6.47
N VAL A 414 13.45 -23.07 6.33
CA VAL A 414 12.96 -22.07 7.28
C VAL A 414 12.80 -22.68 8.67
N ASN A 415 12.24 -23.89 8.77
CA ASN A 415 12.07 -24.59 10.04
C ASN A 415 13.42 -24.95 10.68
N THR A 416 14.43 -25.33 9.88
CA THR A 416 15.77 -25.64 10.41
C THR A 416 16.46 -24.37 10.94
N SER A 417 16.39 -23.26 10.21
CA SER A 417 16.91 -21.96 10.69
C SER A 417 16.18 -21.48 11.93
N PHE A 418 14.86 -21.70 12.02
CA PHE A 418 14.10 -21.38 13.23
C PHE A 418 14.61 -22.16 14.44
N VAL A 419 14.79 -23.48 14.32
CA VAL A 419 15.35 -24.32 15.39
C VAL A 419 16.78 -23.93 15.76
N ALA A 420 17.57 -23.43 14.79
CA ALA A 420 18.92 -22.94 15.04
C ALA A 420 18.98 -21.59 15.80
N GLY A 421 17.85 -20.91 15.95
CA GLY A 421 17.76 -19.60 16.61
C GLY A 421 18.01 -18.42 15.69
N ASP A 422 18.00 -18.60 14.37
CA ASP A 422 18.15 -17.50 13.41
C ASP A 422 16.94 -16.57 13.48
N ASN A 423 17.16 -15.26 13.35
CA ASN A 423 16.09 -14.32 13.05
C ASN A 423 15.60 -14.57 11.61
N ILE A 424 14.29 -14.57 11.39
CA ILE A 424 13.72 -14.91 10.08
C ILE A 424 12.87 -13.76 9.57
N LEU A 425 13.08 -13.41 8.30
CA LEU A 425 12.31 -12.40 7.60
C LEU A 425 11.65 -12.99 6.36
N LEU A 426 10.32 -13.15 6.41
CA LEU A 426 9.49 -13.69 5.34
C LEU A 426 8.84 -12.54 4.54
N MET A 427 9.32 -12.29 3.32
CA MET A 427 8.89 -11.18 2.46
C MET A 427 8.10 -11.67 1.24
N SER A 428 6.81 -11.35 1.17
CA SER A 428 5.96 -11.77 0.06
C SER A 428 4.69 -10.94 -0.13
N SER A 429 4.30 -10.74 -1.39
CA SER A 429 2.96 -10.26 -1.78
C SER A 429 1.95 -11.39 -2.04
N GLY A 430 2.42 -12.64 -2.09
CA GLY A 430 1.68 -13.87 -2.28
C GLY A 430 1.53 -14.66 -0.97
N THR A 431 1.71 -15.97 -1.05
CA THR A 431 1.52 -16.88 0.10
C THR A 431 2.63 -17.91 0.25
N PHE A 432 3.79 -17.74 -0.39
CA PHE A 432 4.85 -18.75 -0.49
C PHE A 432 4.30 -20.12 -0.95
N ASN A 433 3.40 -20.10 -1.93
CA ASN A 433 2.65 -21.29 -2.38
C ASN A 433 1.89 -22.05 -1.25
N LYS A 434 1.56 -21.38 -0.14
CA LYS A 434 0.95 -21.92 1.08
C LYS A 434 1.89 -22.83 1.90
N ALA A 435 3.20 -22.58 1.82
CA ALA A 435 4.17 -23.23 2.69
C ALA A 435 3.79 -23.11 4.18
N GLU A 436 3.92 -24.20 4.92
CA GLU A 436 3.65 -24.25 6.35
C GLU A 436 4.95 -24.19 7.16
N PHE A 437 5.16 -23.07 7.86
CA PHE A 437 6.32 -22.86 8.73
C PHE A 437 5.96 -23.20 10.18
N THR A 438 6.70 -24.13 10.77
CA THR A 438 6.56 -24.55 12.18
C THR A 438 7.41 -23.64 13.05
N LEU A 439 6.83 -22.51 13.45
CA LEU A 439 7.51 -21.42 14.17
C LEU A 439 7.12 -21.36 15.66
N SER A 440 6.96 -22.52 16.31
CA SER A 440 6.46 -22.65 17.68
C SER A 440 7.35 -23.48 18.58
#